data_AF-A0A0K1JI91-F1
#
_entry.id   AF-A0A0K1JI91-F1
#
_cell.length_a   1.000
_cell.length_b   1.000
_cell.length_c   1.000
_cell.angle_alpha   90.00
_cell.angle_beta   90.00
_cell.angle_gamma   90.00
#
_symmetry.space_group_name_H-M   'P 1'
#
loop_
_entity.id
_entity.type
_entity.pdbx_description
1 polymer ?
#
loop_
_entity_poly.entity_id
_entity_poly.type
_entity_poly.pdbx_seq_one_letter_code
_entity_poly.pdbx_strand_id
1 'polypeptide(L)'
;MAPTASASNASSSVSYGGVVRGTASWTDVTDNLCVTATGGDGINIATAKIRPANGSGPSFTISDLTDTSGGQCTGNLSIPEDRAYILTLQWDSEGGVRRTATPKNFYT
;
A
#
# COMPACT_ATOMS: atom_id res chain seq x y z
N MET A 1 -7.96 18.63 24.53
CA MET A 1 -8.20 18.65 23.07
C MET A 1 -7.39 17.51 22.49
N ALA A 2 -8.05 16.50 21.92
CA ALA A 2 -7.37 15.51 21.09
C ALA A 2 -6.94 16.20 19.79
N PRO A 3 -5.77 15.86 19.21
CA PRO A 3 -5.41 16.37 17.90
C PRO A 3 -6.47 15.89 16.90
N THR A 4 -6.95 16.78 16.03
CA THR A 4 -7.63 16.38 14.80
C THR A 4 -6.70 15.42 14.06
N ALA A 5 -7.16 14.20 13.77
CA ALA A 5 -6.42 13.22 12.97
C ALA A 5 -5.91 13.93 11.72
N SER A 6 -4.61 14.20 11.69
CA SER A 6 -3.97 14.84 10.56
C SER A 6 -4.05 13.85 9.43
N ALA A 7 -4.62 14.24 8.29
CA ALA A 7 -4.56 13.44 7.08
C ALA A 7 -3.11 12.97 6.84
N SER A 8 -2.84 11.67 6.97
CA SER A 8 -1.48 11.16 7.17
C SER A 8 -1.08 10.20 6.06
N ASN A 9 -0.83 10.70 4.85
CA ASN A 9 -0.50 9.84 3.71
C ASN A 9 0.85 9.13 3.88
N ALA A 10 0.93 7.87 3.45
CA ALA A 10 2.14 7.07 3.41
C ALA A 10 2.31 6.47 2.03
N SER A 11 3.53 6.54 1.50
CA SER A 11 3.87 5.94 0.22
C SER A 11 5.16 5.14 0.33
N SER A 12 5.23 4.09 -0.47
CA SER A 12 6.39 3.23 -0.62
C SER A 12 6.51 2.86 -2.09
N SER A 13 7.73 2.60 -2.57
CA SER A 13 7.97 2.16 -3.94
C SER A 13 9.04 1.09 -4.01
N VAL A 14 8.97 0.28 -5.05
CA VAL A 14 10.00 -0.71 -5.41
C VAL A 14 10.19 -0.65 -6.92
N SER A 15 11.42 -0.80 -7.39
CA SER A 15 11.74 -0.76 -8.82
C SER A 15 12.63 -1.93 -9.22
N TYR A 16 12.18 -2.66 -10.24
CA TYR A 16 12.91 -3.74 -10.92
C TYR A 16 12.22 -4.01 -12.26
N GLY A 17 12.88 -3.73 -13.39
CA GLY A 17 12.23 -3.80 -14.72
C GLY A 17 11.09 -2.80 -14.96
N GLY A 18 10.74 -1.99 -13.95
CA GLY A 18 9.61 -1.07 -13.90
C GLY A 18 9.55 -0.36 -12.54
N VAL A 19 8.48 0.38 -12.26
CA VAL A 19 8.23 1.06 -10.98
C VAL A 19 6.88 0.63 -10.41
N VAL A 20 6.90 0.12 -9.19
CA VAL A 20 5.70 -0.18 -8.40
C VAL A 20 5.61 0.79 -7.24
N ARG A 21 4.41 1.30 -6.99
CA ARG A 21 4.09 2.22 -5.90
C ARG A 21 2.92 1.69 -5.10
N GLY A 22 3.07 1.69 -3.78
CA GLY A 22 1.98 1.50 -2.83
C GLY A 22 1.77 2.82 -2.13
N THR A 23 0.55 3.34 -2.18
CA THR A 23 0.19 4.56 -1.49
C THR A 23 -1.02 4.28 -0.64
N ALA A 24 -1.00 4.80 0.55
CA ALA A 24 -2.09 4.65 1.46
C ALA A 24 -2.36 6.05 2.06
N SER A 25 -3.63 6.39 2.14
CA SER A 25 -4.14 7.74 2.35
C SER A 25 -5.26 7.65 3.38
N TRP A 26 -5.20 8.48 4.41
CA TRP A 26 -6.14 8.45 5.52
C TRP A 26 -6.53 9.87 5.87
N THR A 27 -7.81 10.02 6.14
CA THR A 27 -8.47 11.26 6.49
C THR A 27 -9.65 10.87 7.36
N ASP A 28 -10.11 11.78 8.20
CA ASP A 28 -11.28 11.62 9.09
C ASP A 28 -12.55 11.09 8.36
N VAL A 29 -12.64 11.28 7.04
CA VAL A 29 -13.80 10.90 6.21
C VAL A 29 -13.51 9.70 5.30
N THR A 30 -12.25 9.43 4.97
CA THR A 30 -11.87 8.41 3.97
C THR A 30 -10.52 7.77 4.24
N ASP A 31 -10.49 6.44 4.20
CA ASP A 31 -9.30 5.60 4.29
C ASP A 31 -9.13 4.79 3.03
N ASN A 32 -8.04 4.96 2.30
CA ASN A 32 -7.85 4.27 1.03
C ASN A 32 -6.43 3.70 0.91
N LEU A 33 -6.35 2.45 0.45
CA LEU A 33 -5.10 1.80 0.09
C LEU A 33 -5.09 1.59 -1.43
N CYS A 34 -4.08 2.14 -2.07
CA CYS A 34 -3.85 2.02 -3.50
C CYS A 34 -2.51 1.36 -3.80
N VAL A 35 -2.49 0.59 -4.88
CA VAL A 35 -1.26 0.04 -5.46
C VAL A 35 -1.29 0.26 -6.96
N THR A 36 -0.13 0.60 -7.51
CA THR A 36 0.04 0.94 -8.93
C THR A 36 1.32 0.27 -9.41
N ALA A 37 1.20 -0.59 -10.42
CA ALA A 37 2.35 -1.09 -11.16
C ALA A 37 2.46 -0.33 -12.50
N THR A 38 3.65 0.16 -12.81
CA THR A 38 3.95 0.86 -14.08
C THR A 38 5.24 0.34 -14.68
N GLY A 39 5.19 -0.10 -15.93
CA GLY A 39 6.34 -0.71 -16.60
C GLY A 39 6.74 -2.05 -15.99
N GLY A 40 7.52 -2.80 -16.75
CA GLY A 40 7.83 -4.20 -16.46
C GLY A 40 7.85 -4.99 -17.75
N ASP A 41 8.78 -5.94 -17.87
CA ASP A 41 8.67 -6.98 -18.89
C ASP A 41 7.80 -8.12 -18.35
N GLY A 42 6.75 -8.49 -19.08
CA GLY A 42 5.86 -9.60 -18.72
C GLY A 42 4.83 -9.27 -17.62
N ILE A 43 4.17 -10.30 -17.09
CA ILE A 43 3.14 -10.14 -16.05
C ILE A 43 3.80 -9.77 -14.72
N ASN A 44 3.31 -8.71 -14.10
CA ASN A 44 3.76 -8.22 -12.81
C ASN A 44 2.61 -8.19 -11.81
N ILE A 45 2.87 -8.66 -10.59
CA ILE A 45 1.92 -8.60 -9.48
C ILE A 45 2.49 -7.64 -8.44
N ALA A 46 1.82 -6.50 -8.28
CA ALA A 46 2.10 -5.57 -7.21
C ALA A 46 1.12 -5.80 -6.07
N THR A 47 1.60 -5.92 -4.84
CA THR A 47 0.77 -6.11 -3.65
C THR A 47 1.12 -5.09 -2.58
N ALA A 48 0.14 -4.27 -2.20
CA ALA A 48 0.25 -3.40 -1.03
C ALA A 48 -0.55 -4.00 0.13
N LYS A 49 0.04 -3.96 1.32
CA LYS A 49 -0.58 -4.42 2.56
C LYS A 49 -0.39 -3.41 3.65
N ILE A 50 -1.46 -3.15 4.41
CA ILE A 50 -1.38 -2.43 5.68
C ILE A 50 -1.77 -3.34 6.84
N ARG A 51 -1.10 -3.17 7.97
CA ARG A 51 -1.40 -3.89 9.21
C ARG A 51 -1.14 -2.99 10.43
N PRO A 52 -1.85 -3.18 11.55
CA PRO A 52 -1.57 -2.47 12.78
C PRO A 52 -0.15 -2.76 13.27
N ALA A 53 0.57 -1.74 13.71
CA ALA A 53 1.95 -1.87 14.17
C ALA A 53 2.05 -2.67 15.49
N ASN A 54 1.01 -2.60 16.32
CA ASN A 54 0.87 -3.38 17.56
C ASN A 54 0.38 -4.83 17.32
N GLY A 55 0.08 -5.20 16.07
CA GLY A 55 -0.42 -6.54 15.71
C GLY A 55 -1.90 -6.80 16.02
N SER A 56 -2.64 -5.82 16.55
CA SER A 56 -4.06 -5.97 16.92
C SER A 56 -4.97 -5.07 16.08
N GLY A 57 -5.92 -5.69 15.37
CA GLY A 57 -6.87 -5.01 14.50
C GLY A 57 -6.85 -5.52 13.06
N PRO A 58 -7.64 -4.90 12.16
CA PRO A 58 -7.78 -5.37 10.80
C PRO A 58 -6.52 -5.07 9.98
N SER A 59 -6.14 -6.03 9.13
CA SER A 59 -5.13 -5.83 8.08
C SER A 59 -5.80 -5.87 6.72
N PHE A 60 -5.34 -5.03 5.80
CA PHE A 60 -5.92 -4.90 4.46
C PHE A 60 -4.85 -5.15 3.42
N THR A 61 -5.22 -5.80 2.33
CA THR A 61 -4.32 -6.15 1.23
C THR A 61 -5.01 -5.86 -0.08
N ILE A 62 -4.29 -5.24 -1.01
CA ILE A 62 -4.73 -5.03 -2.38
C ILE A 62 -3.61 -5.42 -3.33
N SER A 63 -4.00 -6.00 -4.45
CA SER A 63 -3.07 -6.39 -5.50
C SER A 63 -3.52 -5.82 -6.84
N ASP A 64 -2.54 -5.45 -7.65
CA ASP A 64 -2.70 -5.01 -9.03
C ASP A 64 -1.89 -5.95 -9.91
N LEU A 65 -2.60 -6.66 -10.80
CA LEU A 65 -2.01 -7.55 -11.78
C LEU A 65 -2.00 -6.82 -13.12
N THR A 66 -0.81 -6.46 -13.60
CA THR A 66 -0.67 -5.69 -14.85
C THR A 66 0.51 -6.21 -15.65
N ASP A 67 0.42 -6.18 -16.99
CA ASP A 67 1.58 -6.42 -17.85
C ASP A 67 2.31 -5.11 -18.26
N THR A 68 1.68 -3.94 -18.13
CA THR A 68 2.21 -2.68 -18.70
C THR A 68 1.91 -1.43 -17.85
N SER A 69 0.66 -1.23 -17.42
CA SER A 69 0.30 -0.12 -16.51
C SER A 69 -1.10 -0.32 -15.92
N GLY A 70 -1.22 -0.25 -14.60
CA GLY A 70 -2.50 -0.36 -13.90
C GLY A 70 -2.49 0.33 -12.53
N GLY A 71 -3.62 0.26 -11.85
CA GLY A 71 -3.77 0.75 -10.48
C GLY A 71 -5.07 0.28 -9.86
N GLN A 72 -4.98 -0.25 -8.64
CA GLN A 72 -6.12 -0.73 -7.87
C GLN A 72 -6.16 -0.02 -6.52
N CYS A 73 -7.36 0.36 -6.10
CA CYS A 73 -7.60 0.98 -4.80
C CYS A 73 -8.76 0.26 -4.09
N THR A 74 -8.69 0.17 -2.76
CA THR A 74 -9.70 -0.54 -1.96
C THR A 74 -11.04 0.20 -1.85
N GLY A 75 -11.05 1.53 -1.97
CA GLY A 75 -12.16 2.36 -1.49
C GLY A 75 -12.06 2.59 0.02
N ASN A 76 -13.09 3.21 0.63
CA ASN A 76 -13.07 3.56 2.05
C ASN A 76 -13.00 2.31 2.95
N LEU A 77 -11.92 2.20 3.73
CA LEU A 77 -11.66 1.06 4.61
C LEU A 77 -12.23 1.25 6.03
N SER A 78 -12.65 2.45 6.40
CA SER A 78 -13.18 2.79 7.74
C SER A 78 -12.28 2.27 8.87
N ILE A 79 -11.00 2.58 8.75
CA ILE A 79 -9.97 2.15 9.68
C ILE A 79 -10.06 3.03 10.93
N PRO A 80 -9.84 2.50 12.15
CA PRO A 80 -9.85 3.36 13.31
C PRO A 80 -8.71 4.40 13.28
N GLU A 81 -9.07 5.66 13.47
CA GLU A 81 -8.13 6.77 13.66
C GLU A 81 -7.29 6.62 14.93
N ASP A 82 -6.25 7.45 15.03
CA ASP A 82 -5.26 7.52 16.10
C ASP A 82 -4.49 6.20 16.34
N ARG A 83 -4.10 5.51 15.27
CA ARG A 83 -3.40 4.22 15.36
C ARG A 83 -2.18 4.11 14.45
N ALA A 84 -1.13 3.47 14.98
CA ALA A 84 0.05 3.18 14.18
C ALA A 84 -0.16 1.95 13.28
N TYR A 85 0.17 2.10 12.00
CA TYR A 85 0.10 1.06 10.99
C TYR A 85 1.42 0.96 10.20
N ILE A 86 1.58 -0.17 9.53
CA ILE A 86 2.75 -0.50 8.70
C ILE A 86 2.27 -0.80 7.29
N LEU A 87 2.68 0.02 6.33
CA LEU A 87 2.54 -0.21 4.90
C LEU A 87 3.71 -1.08 4.42
N THR A 88 3.39 -2.18 3.76
CA THR A 88 4.36 -3.03 3.07
C THR A 88 3.98 -3.10 1.60
N LEU A 89 4.97 -3.02 0.73
CA LEU A 89 4.80 -3.15 -0.71
C LEU A 89 5.68 -4.29 -1.22
N GLN A 90 5.08 -5.17 -2.01
CA GLN A 90 5.76 -6.28 -2.66
C GLN A 90 5.49 -6.24 -4.16
N TRP A 91 6.47 -6.69 -4.93
CA TRP A 91 6.37 -6.95 -6.35
C TRP A 91 6.87 -8.37 -6.63
N ASP A 92 6.14 -9.08 -7.49
CA ASP A 92 6.46 -10.40 -8.00
C ASP A 92 6.41 -10.37 -9.54
N SER A 93 7.46 -10.83 -10.21
CA SER A 93 7.42 -11.05 -11.68
C SER A 93 7.02 -12.47 -12.05
N GLU A 94 6.54 -12.61 -13.29
CA GLU A 94 6.38 -13.90 -13.98
C GLU A 94 7.65 -14.77 -13.94
N GLY A 95 8.84 -14.16 -14.01
CA GLY A 95 10.13 -14.84 -13.89
C GLY A 95 10.49 -15.33 -12.47
N GLY A 96 9.59 -15.18 -11.50
CA GLY A 96 9.78 -15.64 -10.11
C GLY A 96 10.63 -14.73 -9.24
N VAL A 97 10.93 -13.50 -9.68
CA VAL A 97 11.66 -12.53 -8.87
C VAL A 97 10.69 -11.84 -7.92
N ARG A 98 10.97 -11.91 -6.62
CA ARG A 98 10.24 -11.16 -5.59
C ARG A 98 11.08 -10.02 -5.03
N ARG A 99 10.50 -8.84 -4.95
CA ARG A 99 11.10 -7.66 -4.29
C ARG A 99 10.12 -7.07 -3.30
N THR A 100 10.63 -6.60 -2.17
CA THR A 100 9.84 -5.94 -1.13
C THR A 100 10.46 -4.58 -0.86
N ALA A 101 9.63 -3.54 -0.84
CA ALA A 101 10.06 -2.21 -0.44
C ALA A 101 10.32 -2.16 1.08
N THR A 102 11.07 -1.15 1.54
CA THR A 102 11.19 -0.89 2.97
C THR A 102 9.80 -0.59 3.56
N PRO A 103 9.38 -1.31 4.62
CA PRO A 103 8.10 -1.03 5.25
C PRO A 103 8.03 0.41 5.77
N LYS A 104 6.87 1.05 5.60
CA LYS A 104 6.63 2.43 6.03
C LYS A 104 5.65 2.46 7.18
N ASN A 105 6.09 2.95 8.33
CA ASN A 105 5.20 3.23 9.45
C ASN A 105 4.45 4.55 9.18
N PHE A 106 3.19 4.58 9.54
CA PHE A 106 2.34 5.76 9.49
C PHE A 106 1.31 5.70 10.62
N TYR A 107 0.65 6.82 10.87
CA TYR A 107 -0.39 6.96 11.87
C TYR A 107 -1.70 7.30 11.14
N THR A 108 -2.79 6.65 11.50
CA THR A 108 -4.15 7.11 11.17
C THR A 108 -4.58 8.11 12.22
#